data_AF-A0A1V4I7R9-F1
#
_entry.id   AF-A0A1V4I7R9-F1
#
_cell.length_a   1.000
_cell.length_b   1.000
_cell.length_c   1.000
_cell.angle_alpha   90.00
_cell.angle_beta   90.00
_cell.angle_gamma   90.00
#
_symmetry.space_group_name_H-M   'P 1'
#
loop_
_entity.id
_entity.type
_entity.pdbx_description
1 polymer ?
#
loop_
_entity_poly.entity_id
_entity_poly.type
_entity_poly.pdbx_seq_one_letter_code
_entity_poly.pdbx_strand_id
1 'polypeptide(L)'
;MNEIINLFENNSLEKQVFDEIIECNEVTRDYSLKLNEEDVKEIIKTRNIALEKSGRIEFNGQIINKLIIAFRDSPYISQHNYSETINELVEIFYNYKNETLDFIGDEELIEIMKEYFDNYCQGSLELLEGKVLYKIADNIRNGVKDYTNLDSEKD
;
A
#
# COMPACT_ATOMS: atom_id res chain seq x y z
N MET A 1 25.70 -21.07 -11.45
CA MET A 1 25.73 -19.87 -12.31
C MET A 1 24.40 -19.14 -12.23
N ASN A 2 23.26 -19.82 -12.44
CA ASN A 2 21.92 -19.23 -12.30
C ASN A 2 21.58 -18.73 -10.88
N GLU A 3 21.93 -19.47 -9.82
CA GLU A 3 21.69 -19.01 -8.43
C GLU A 3 22.49 -17.76 -8.07
N ILE A 4 23.72 -17.64 -8.58
CA ILE A 4 24.60 -16.50 -8.32
C ILE A 4 24.05 -15.26 -9.05
N ILE A 5 23.63 -15.41 -10.32
CA ILE A 5 23.00 -14.34 -11.11
C ILE A 5 21.71 -13.86 -10.43
N ASN A 6 20.83 -14.79 -10.01
CA ASN A 6 19.61 -14.45 -9.29
C ASN A 6 19.89 -13.71 -7.97
N LEU A 7 20.92 -14.11 -7.22
CA LEU A 7 21.29 -13.46 -5.96
C LEU A 7 21.83 -12.03 -6.19
N PHE A 8 22.62 -11.81 -7.24
CA PHE A 8 23.12 -10.49 -7.60
C PHE A 8 22.02 -9.57 -8.12
N GLU A 9 21.12 -10.08 -8.97
CA GLU A 9 19.95 -9.33 -9.47
C GLU A 9 19.01 -8.94 -8.33
N ASN A 10 18.71 -9.87 -7.42
CA ASN A 10 17.87 -9.59 -6.25
C ASN A 10 18.47 -8.51 -5.34
N ASN A 11 19.78 -8.56 -5.09
CA ASN A 11 20.46 -7.57 -4.24
C ASN A 11 20.50 -6.18 -4.91
N SER A 12 20.65 -6.14 -6.24
CA SER A 12 20.57 -4.88 -7.01
C SER A 12 19.16 -4.28 -7.01
N LEU A 13 18.12 -5.12 -7.13
CA LEU A 13 16.73 -4.69 -7.11
C LEU A 13 16.31 -4.20 -5.73
N GLU A 14 16.64 -4.92 -4.66
CA GLU A 14 16.35 -4.46 -3.29
C GLU A 14 17.04 -3.14 -2.97
N LYS A 15 18.30 -2.97 -3.40
CA LYS A 15 19.01 -1.69 -3.26
C LYS A 15 18.30 -0.57 -4.03
N GLN A 16 17.84 -0.83 -5.27
CA GLN A 16 17.11 0.17 -6.03
C GLN A 16 15.82 0.59 -5.31
N VAL A 17 15.03 -0.37 -4.83
CA VAL A 17 13.81 -0.06 -4.09
C VAL A 17 14.11 0.72 -2.81
N PHE A 18 15.18 0.35 -2.10
CA PHE A 18 15.64 1.10 -0.92
C PHE A 18 15.95 2.55 -1.26
N ASP A 19 16.73 2.80 -2.31
CA ASP A 19 17.13 4.13 -2.75
C ASP A 19 15.89 4.97 -3.14
N GLU A 20 14.94 4.39 -3.87
CA GLU A 20 13.70 5.07 -4.29
C GLU A 20 12.78 5.44 -3.11
N ILE A 21 12.66 4.58 -2.11
CA ILE A 21 11.88 4.89 -0.89
C ILE A 21 12.59 6.01 -0.10
N ILE A 22 13.92 5.97 0.01
CA ILE A 22 14.69 7.02 0.66
C ILE A 22 14.54 8.35 -0.07
N GLU A 23 14.51 8.36 -1.40
CA GLU A 23 14.30 9.54 -2.24
C GLU A 23 12.94 10.20 -1.98
N CYS A 24 11.90 9.44 -1.63
CA CYS A 24 10.60 10.01 -1.25
C CYS A 24 10.70 11.00 -0.06
N ASN A 25 11.72 10.88 0.79
CA ASN A 25 11.98 11.82 1.88
C ASN A 25 12.27 13.26 1.39
N GLU A 26 12.65 13.46 0.13
CA GLU A 26 12.81 14.81 -0.43
C GLU A 26 11.48 15.56 -0.46
N VAL A 27 10.37 14.84 -0.71
CA VAL A 27 9.02 15.40 -0.76
C VAL A 27 8.36 15.37 0.61
N THR A 28 8.46 14.27 1.35
CA THR A 28 7.70 14.08 2.59
C THR A 28 8.22 14.91 3.77
N ARG A 29 9.45 15.42 3.69
CA ARG A 29 9.99 16.38 4.68
C ARG A 29 9.19 17.68 4.76
N ASP A 30 8.58 18.14 3.66
CA ASP A 30 7.71 19.32 3.66
C ASP A 30 6.46 19.10 4.54
N TYR A 31 6.14 17.84 4.82
CA TYR A 31 5.04 17.39 5.67
C TYR A 31 5.53 16.93 7.06
N SER A 32 6.80 17.21 7.40
CA SER A 32 7.45 16.74 8.64
C SER A 32 7.50 15.22 8.80
N LEU A 33 7.52 14.49 7.68
CA LEU A 33 7.62 13.03 7.63
C LEU A 33 8.97 12.62 7.03
N LYS A 34 9.63 11.64 7.65
CA LYS A 34 10.89 11.08 7.17
C LYS A 34 11.02 9.63 7.61
N LEU A 35 11.34 8.74 6.66
CA LEU A 35 11.76 7.37 6.92
C LEU A 35 13.28 7.32 7.09
N ASN A 36 13.75 6.63 8.11
CA ASN A 36 15.16 6.30 8.28
C ASN A 36 15.48 4.95 7.61
N GLU A 37 16.75 4.57 7.54
CA GLU A 37 17.16 3.33 6.84
C GLU A 37 16.53 2.06 7.41
N GLU A 38 16.28 2.00 8.72
CA GLU A 38 15.65 0.85 9.36
C GLU A 38 14.17 0.76 9.00
N ASP A 39 13.47 1.89 9.01
CA ASP A 39 12.06 1.98 8.56
C ASP A 39 11.93 1.45 7.12
N VAL A 40 12.84 1.86 6.22
CA VAL A 40 12.81 1.42 4.83
C VAL A 40 13.07 -0.08 4.70
N LYS A 41 14.00 -0.65 5.46
CA LYS A 41 14.23 -2.10 5.48
C LYS A 41 13.02 -2.87 5.97
N GLU A 42 12.33 -2.35 6.98
CA GLU A 42 11.09 -2.95 7.49
C GLU A 42 9.99 -2.92 6.44
N ILE A 43 9.78 -1.78 5.77
CA ILE A 43 8.79 -1.65 4.69
C ILE A 43 9.09 -2.60 3.52
N ILE A 44 10.36 -2.73 3.13
CA ILE A 44 10.80 -3.67 2.09
C ILE A 44 10.50 -5.12 2.50
N LYS A 45 10.76 -5.48 3.76
CA LYS A 45 10.46 -6.81 4.30
C LYS A 45 8.96 -7.08 4.30
N THR A 46 8.15 -6.13 4.76
CA THR A 46 6.69 -6.22 4.75
C THR A 46 6.15 -6.41 3.34
N ARG A 47 6.64 -5.62 2.37
CA ARG A 47 6.31 -5.81 0.95
C ARG A 47 6.66 -7.21 0.46
N ASN A 48 7.86 -7.71 0.73
CA ASN A 48 8.26 -9.05 0.29
C ASN A 48 7.34 -10.13 0.86
N ILE A 49 6.97 -10.03 2.14
CA ILE A 49 6.02 -10.95 2.79
C ILE A 49 4.63 -10.83 2.16
N ALA A 50 4.14 -9.62 1.90
CA ALA A 50 2.83 -9.38 1.31
C ALA A 50 2.76 -9.89 -0.14
N LEU A 51 3.80 -9.69 -0.94
CA LEU A 51 3.93 -10.24 -2.30
C LEU A 51 3.92 -11.77 -2.29
N GLU A 52 4.68 -12.40 -1.37
CA GLU A 52 4.70 -13.85 -1.22
C GLU A 52 3.31 -14.40 -0.84
N LYS A 53 2.68 -13.84 0.20
CA LYS A 53 1.34 -14.24 0.66
C LYS A 53 0.27 -14.06 -0.42
N SER A 54 0.38 -12.99 -1.22
CA SER A 54 -0.57 -12.68 -2.29
C SER A 54 -0.27 -13.42 -3.60
N GLY A 55 0.87 -14.10 -3.72
CA GLY A 55 1.30 -14.77 -4.95
C GLY A 55 1.67 -13.80 -6.09
N ARG A 56 2.07 -12.57 -5.76
CA ARG A 56 2.36 -11.49 -6.72
C ARG A 56 3.86 -11.32 -6.95
N ILE A 57 4.20 -10.82 -8.13
CA ILE A 57 5.56 -10.41 -8.49
C ILE A 57 5.54 -8.93 -8.84
N GLU A 58 6.44 -8.17 -8.24
CA GLU A 58 6.65 -6.75 -8.52
C GLU A 58 8.13 -6.48 -8.80
N PHE A 59 8.41 -5.67 -9.81
CA PHE A 59 9.77 -5.51 -10.33
C PHE A 59 10.54 -4.33 -9.73
N ASN A 60 9.92 -3.37 -9.01
CA ASN A 60 10.63 -2.15 -8.60
C ASN A 60 10.02 -1.33 -7.44
N GLY A 61 9.21 -1.90 -6.53
CA GLY A 61 8.76 -1.16 -5.34
C GLY A 61 7.84 0.03 -5.59
N GLN A 62 7.31 0.18 -6.82
CA GLN A 62 6.48 1.31 -7.24
C GLN A 62 5.28 1.54 -6.31
N ILE A 63 4.71 0.47 -5.76
CA ILE A 63 3.54 0.59 -4.88
C ILE A 63 3.87 1.31 -3.58
N ILE A 64 5.03 1.02 -2.97
CA ILE A 64 5.45 1.69 -1.73
C ILE A 64 5.60 3.19 -1.98
N ASN A 65 6.27 3.57 -3.07
CA ASN A 65 6.48 4.98 -3.41
C ASN A 65 5.14 5.68 -3.65
N LYS A 66 4.21 5.04 -4.39
CA LYS A 66 2.87 5.58 -4.62
C LYS A 66 2.09 5.77 -3.31
N LEU A 67 2.15 4.81 -2.38
CA LEU A 67 1.52 4.91 -1.06
C LEU A 67 2.12 6.05 -0.24
N ILE A 68 3.45 6.13 -0.15
CA ILE A 68 4.16 7.21 0.56
C ILE A 68 3.72 8.58 0.03
N ILE A 69 3.74 8.74 -1.29
CA ILE A 69 3.38 10.00 -1.93
C ILE A 69 1.89 10.30 -1.74
N ALA A 70 0.98 9.34 -1.91
CA ALA A 70 -0.46 9.56 -1.75
C ALA A 70 -0.86 9.91 -0.31
N PHE A 71 -0.20 9.33 0.70
CA PHE A 71 -0.56 9.51 2.10
C PHE A 71 0.21 10.61 2.83
N ARG A 72 1.23 11.21 2.21
CA ARG A 72 2.13 12.21 2.83
C ARG A 72 1.43 13.40 3.50
N ASP A 73 0.26 13.78 3.02
CA ASP A 73 -0.50 14.94 3.48
C ASP A 73 -1.72 14.56 4.35
N SER A 74 -1.83 13.29 4.74
CA SER A 74 -2.91 12.85 5.62
C SER A 74 -2.84 13.56 6.97
N PRO A 75 -3.96 14.10 7.48
CA PRO A 75 -4.00 14.71 8.80
C PRO A 75 -3.89 13.69 9.95
N TYR A 76 -3.93 12.39 9.64
CA TYR A 76 -3.84 11.29 10.62
C TYR A 76 -2.45 10.65 10.68
N ILE A 77 -1.52 11.10 9.83
CA ILE A 77 -0.16 10.60 9.79
C ILE A 77 0.79 11.67 10.32
N SER A 78 1.63 11.25 11.25
CA SER A 78 2.68 12.04 11.86
C SER A 78 3.96 11.22 11.90
N GLN A 79 5.10 11.87 12.16
CA GLN A 79 6.38 11.16 12.27
C GLN A 79 6.35 9.98 13.27
N HIS A 80 5.49 10.03 14.30
CA HIS A 80 5.37 8.99 15.32
C HIS A 80 4.82 7.66 14.77
N ASN A 81 3.81 7.72 13.90
CA ASN A 81 3.14 6.53 13.36
C ASN A 81 3.46 6.27 11.87
N TYR A 82 4.34 7.08 11.26
CA TYR A 82 4.54 7.08 9.82
C TYR A 82 5.01 5.74 9.27
N SER A 83 6.10 5.18 9.81
CA SER A 83 6.64 3.88 9.33
C SER A 83 5.62 2.75 9.51
N GLU A 84 5.01 2.66 10.69
CA GLU A 84 3.98 1.67 11.02
C GLU A 84 2.78 1.76 10.05
N THR A 85 2.28 2.98 9.82
CA THR A 85 1.16 3.23 8.90
C THR A 85 1.50 2.80 7.46
N ILE A 86 2.70 3.12 6.97
CA ILE A 86 3.12 2.71 5.62
C ILE A 86 3.24 1.19 5.51
N ASN A 87 3.77 0.52 6.53
CA ASN A 87 3.83 -0.96 6.55
C ASN A 87 2.44 -1.59 6.44
N GLU A 88 1.49 -1.14 7.26
CA GLU A 88 0.12 -1.66 7.22
C GLU A 88 -0.59 -1.34 5.89
N LEU A 89 -0.42 -0.13 5.34
CA LEU A 89 -0.97 0.22 4.02
C LEU A 89 -0.44 -0.67 2.90
N VAL A 90 0.84 -1.07 2.96
CA VAL A 90 1.44 -2.01 2.00
C VAL A 90 0.77 -3.38 2.10
N GLU A 91 0.55 -3.91 3.30
CA GLU A 91 -0.16 -5.18 3.48
C GLU A 91 -1.61 -5.10 2.96
N ILE A 92 -2.34 -4.06 3.38
CA ILE A 92 -3.73 -3.81 2.97
C ILE A 92 -3.84 -3.72 1.44
N PHE A 93 -2.92 -3.01 0.78
CA PHE A 93 -2.94 -2.85 -0.67
C PHE A 93 -2.87 -4.20 -1.38
N TYR A 94 -1.87 -5.04 -1.08
CA TYR A 94 -1.73 -6.32 -1.79
C TYR A 94 -2.83 -7.32 -1.42
N ASN A 95 -3.31 -7.30 -0.18
CA ASN A 95 -4.48 -8.09 0.21
C ASN A 95 -5.69 -7.71 -0.66
N TYR A 96 -5.98 -6.42 -0.81
CA TYR A 96 -7.15 -5.97 -1.56
C TYR A 96 -7.00 -5.97 -3.07
N LYS A 97 -5.78 -5.97 -3.61
CA LYS A 97 -5.56 -6.34 -5.01
C LYS A 97 -6.07 -7.76 -5.31
N ASN A 98 -5.87 -8.70 -4.39
CA ASN A 98 -6.40 -10.06 -4.52
C ASN A 98 -7.90 -10.14 -4.25
N GLU A 99 -8.40 -9.52 -3.18
CA GLU A 99 -9.82 -9.60 -2.81
C GLU A 99 -10.75 -8.99 -3.87
N THR A 100 -10.25 -8.01 -4.62
CA THR A 100 -10.96 -7.38 -5.74
C THR A 100 -10.74 -8.10 -7.07
N LEU A 101 -10.01 -9.23 -7.10
CA LEU A 101 -9.68 -10.01 -8.30
C LEU A 101 -9.04 -9.16 -9.41
N ASP A 102 -8.15 -8.23 -9.02
CA ASP A 102 -7.52 -7.25 -9.93
C ASP A 102 -8.51 -6.36 -10.71
N PHE A 103 -9.77 -6.30 -10.28
CA PHE A 103 -10.78 -5.45 -10.91
C PHE A 103 -10.44 -3.97 -10.77
N ILE A 104 -9.89 -3.57 -9.61
CA ILE A 104 -9.47 -2.20 -9.33
C ILE A 104 -8.00 -2.02 -9.74
N GLY A 105 -7.72 -0.94 -10.48
CA GLY A 105 -6.34 -0.55 -10.83
C GLY A 105 -5.51 -0.14 -9.60
N ASP A 106 -4.19 -0.10 -9.73
CA ASP A 106 -3.32 0.21 -8.60
C ASP A 106 -3.51 1.66 -8.11
N GLU A 107 -3.57 2.62 -9.05
CA GLU A 107 -3.83 4.03 -8.74
C GLU A 107 -5.21 4.23 -8.10
N GLU A 108 -6.24 3.60 -8.68
CA GLU A 108 -7.62 3.69 -8.19
C GLU A 108 -7.76 3.09 -6.78
N LEU A 109 -7.11 1.96 -6.50
CA LEU A 109 -7.13 1.37 -5.16
C LEU A 109 -6.43 2.30 -4.14
N ILE A 110 -5.31 2.92 -4.50
CA ILE A 110 -4.61 3.86 -3.61
C ILE A 110 -5.45 5.12 -3.36
N GLU A 111 -6.12 5.63 -4.38
CA GLU A 111 -7.05 6.77 -4.26
C GLU A 111 -8.22 6.44 -3.32
N ILE A 112 -8.84 5.27 -3.48
CA ILE A 112 -9.90 4.77 -2.58
C ILE A 112 -9.36 4.66 -1.15
N MET A 113 -8.20 4.02 -0.98
CA MET A 113 -7.59 3.82 0.34
C MET A 113 -7.38 5.16 1.04
N LYS A 114 -6.79 6.14 0.34
CA LYS A 114 -6.52 7.47 0.86
C LYS A 114 -7.80 8.25 1.18
N GLU A 115 -8.76 8.28 0.26
CA GLU A 115 -10.02 9.01 0.45
C GLU A 115 -10.79 8.51 1.66
N TYR A 116 -10.95 7.19 1.80
CA TYR A 116 -11.67 6.64 2.95
C TYR A 116 -10.86 6.71 4.24
N PHE A 117 -9.54 6.51 4.19
CA PHE A 117 -8.67 6.66 5.36
C PHE A 117 -8.81 8.05 5.99
N ASP A 118 -8.70 9.10 5.17
CA ASP A 118 -8.76 10.49 5.64
C ASP A 118 -10.18 10.94 6.02
N ASN A 119 -11.21 10.41 5.38
CA ASN A 119 -12.57 10.86 5.63
C ASN A 119 -13.33 9.89 6.54
N TYR A 120 -13.87 8.82 5.97
CA TYR A 120 -14.78 7.90 6.68
C TYR A 120 -14.12 7.20 7.87
N CYS A 121 -12.87 6.76 7.70
CA CYS A 121 -12.14 6.00 8.70
C CYS A 121 -11.42 6.86 9.72
N GLN A 122 -11.23 8.16 9.44
CA GLN A 122 -10.55 9.13 10.31
C GLN A 122 -9.21 8.60 10.85
N GLY A 123 -8.38 8.03 9.96
CA GLY A 123 -7.07 7.47 10.30
C GLY A 123 -7.08 6.01 10.76
N SER A 124 -8.23 5.33 10.81
CA SER A 124 -8.31 3.92 11.21
C SER A 124 -8.04 2.97 10.05
N LEU A 125 -6.89 2.29 10.10
CA LEU A 125 -6.56 1.23 9.15
C LEU A 125 -7.44 -0.01 9.32
N GLU A 126 -7.86 -0.31 10.55
CA GLU A 126 -8.81 -1.40 10.83
C GLU A 126 -10.17 -1.15 10.15
N LEU A 127 -10.70 0.08 10.19
CA LEU A 127 -11.92 0.43 9.47
C LEU A 127 -11.72 0.41 7.96
N LEU A 128 -10.57 0.89 7.48
CA LEU A 128 -10.24 0.87 6.07
C LEU A 128 -10.23 -0.57 5.54
N GLU A 129 -9.48 -1.45 6.19
CA GLU A 129 -9.32 -2.84 5.79
C GLU A 129 -10.60 -3.65 6.03
N GLY A 130 -11.10 -3.67 7.26
CA GLY A 130 -12.14 -4.61 7.69
C GLY A 130 -13.57 -4.20 7.32
N LYS A 131 -13.80 -2.93 6.95
CA LYS A 131 -15.14 -2.43 6.62
C LYS A 131 -15.23 -1.85 5.21
N VAL A 132 -14.43 -0.85 4.90
CA VAL A 132 -14.52 -0.12 3.62
C VAL A 132 -14.12 -1.03 2.47
N LEU A 133 -12.86 -1.47 2.46
CA LEU A 133 -12.33 -2.28 1.37
C LEU A 133 -13.02 -3.65 1.31
N TYR A 134 -13.39 -4.21 2.46
CA TYR A 134 -14.17 -5.46 2.53
C TYR A 134 -15.49 -5.33 1.77
N LYS A 135 -16.24 -4.24 2.02
CA LYS A 135 -17.51 -3.97 1.36
C LYS A 135 -17.34 -3.72 -0.13
N ILE A 136 -16.29 -2.98 -0.52
CA ILE A 136 -15.94 -2.76 -1.93
C ILE A 136 -15.67 -4.08 -2.65
N ALA A 137 -14.86 -4.96 -2.06
CA ALA A 137 -14.57 -6.27 -2.63
C ALA A 137 -15.83 -7.15 -2.71
N ASP A 138 -16.70 -7.13 -1.69
CA ASP A 138 -17.99 -7.82 -1.73
C ASP A 138 -18.90 -7.28 -2.86
N ASN A 139 -19.00 -5.97 -3.00
CA ASN A 139 -19.77 -5.33 -4.05
C ASN A 139 -19.30 -5.75 -5.45
N ILE A 140 -17.98 -5.77 -5.70
CA ILE A 140 -17.39 -6.26 -6.95
C ILE A 140 -17.77 -7.72 -7.21
N ARG A 141 -17.62 -8.59 -6.21
CA ARG A 141 -17.95 -10.01 -6.34
C ARG A 141 -19.43 -10.28 -6.60
N ASN A 142 -20.33 -9.40 -6.12
CA ASN A 142 -21.76 -9.49 -6.37
C ASN A 142 -22.21 -8.69 -7.62
N GLY A 143 -21.30 -8.04 -8.35
CA GLY A 143 -21.62 -7.30 -9.57
C GLY A 143 -22.37 -5.98 -9.35
N VAL A 144 -22.23 -5.36 -8.17
CA VAL A 144 -22.81 -4.05 -7.88
C VAL A 144 -22.16 -2.99 -8.77
N LYS A 145 -22.97 -2.21 -9.48
CA LYS A 145 -22.48 -1.22 -10.46
C LYS A 145 -21.67 -0.09 -9.79
N ASP A 146 -22.18 0.46 -8.70
CA ASP A 146 -21.46 1.43 -7.88
C ASP A 146 -20.81 0.68 -6.72
N TYR A 147 -19.68 0.03 -7.03
CA TYR A 147 -19.04 -0.87 -6.10
C TYR A 147 -18.40 -0.13 -4.90
N THR A 148 -18.17 1.18 -5.02
CA THR A 148 -17.67 2.06 -3.95
C THR A 148 -18.74 2.47 -2.94
N ASN A 149 -20.03 2.31 -3.27
CA ASN A 149 -21.10 2.65 -2.35
C ASN A 149 -21.13 1.68 -1.15
N LEU A 150 -20.82 2.19 0.04
CA LEU A 150 -20.80 1.38 1.27
C LEU A 150 -22.19 0.98 1.76
N ASP A 151 -23.23 1.69 1.34
CA ASP A 151 -24.64 1.46 1.73
C ASP A 151 -25.40 0.59 0.73
N SER A 152 -24.75 0.12 -0.34
CA SER A 152 -25.41 -0.70 -1.36
C SER A 152 -25.94 -2.02 -0.77
N GLU A 153 -27.27 -2.18 -0.77
CA GLU A 153 -27.92 -3.46 -0.52
C GLU A 153 -27.87 -4.33 -1.79
N LYS A 154 -27.95 -5.66 -1.61
CA LYS A 154 -28.06 -6.59 -2.73
C LYS A 154 -29.42 -6.37 -3.42
N ASP A 155 -29.41 -5.87 -4.65
CA ASP A 155 -30.59 -5.90 -5.53
C ASP A 155 -31.01 -7.35 -5.85
#